data_AF-A0A2S9B6Y9-F1
#
_entry.id   AF-A0A2S9B6Y9-F1
#
_cell.length_a   1.000
_cell.length_b   1.000
_cell.length_c   1.000
_cell.angle_alpha   90.00
_cell.angle_beta   90.00
_cell.angle_gamma   90.00
#
_symmetry.space_group_name_H-M   'P 1'
#
loop_
_entity.id
_entity.type
_entity.pdbx_description
1 polymer ?
#
loop_
_entity_poly.entity_id
_entity_poly.type
_entity_poly.pdbx_seq_one_letter_code
_entity_poly.pdbx_strand_id
1 'polypeptide(L)'
;MNSIPHLNDLLFSHNCVISMNIEMQDFKYDLSLTMSSSNNPETAAVTVKFHDVSALHLKGFGGGLTQFMDLSVSRIDDGLDRVRYELRDVEEEKISFYFFSFSTTVQKV
;
A
#
# COMPACT_ATOMS: atom_id res chain seq x y z
N MET A 1 -15.53 1.67 7.76
CA MET A 1 -15.87 0.57 6.83
C MET A 1 -15.02 0.81 5.61
N ASN A 2 -13.85 0.19 5.54
CA ASN A 2 -12.85 0.54 4.52
C ASN A 2 -13.18 -0.28 3.27
N SER A 3 -13.76 0.36 2.26
CA SER A 3 -14.07 -0.25 0.97
C SER A 3 -12.88 -0.09 0.01
N ILE A 4 -12.79 -0.96 -1.01
CA ILE A 4 -11.75 -0.88 -2.04
C ILE A 4 -11.78 0.47 -2.80
N PRO A 5 -12.94 1.02 -3.22
CA PRO A 5 -12.97 2.34 -3.84
C PRO A 5 -12.35 3.43 -2.96
N HIS A 6 -12.66 3.44 -1.65
CA HIS A 6 -12.09 4.42 -0.74
C HIS A 6 -10.57 4.25 -0.58
N LEU A 7 -10.08 3.01 -0.56
CA LEU A 7 -8.64 2.74 -0.55
C LEU A 7 -7.98 3.27 -1.82
N ASN A 8 -8.58 3.03 -3.00
CA ASN A 8 -8.03 3.54 -4.26
C ASN A 8 -8.00 5.07 -4.31
N ASP A 9 -9.06 5.76 -3.88
CA ASP A 9 -9.08 7.23 -3.78
C ASP A 9 -7.98 7.76 -2.85
N LEU A 10 -7.75 7.06 -1.74
CA LEU A 10 -6.72 7.41 -0.77
C LEU A 10 -5.31 7.23 -1.36
N LEU A 11 -5.05 6.09 -2.00
CA LEU A 11 -3.76 5.78 -2.62
C LEU A 11 -3.45 6.72 -3.79
N PHE A 12 -4.47 7.06 -4.59
CA PHE A 12 -4.32 8.00 -5.71
C PHE A 12 -3.95 9.41 -5.23
N SER A 13 -4.49 9.84 -4.09
CA SER A 13 -4.21 11.17 -3.53
C SER A 13 -2.91 11.27 -2.70
N HIS A 14 -2.30 10.13 -2.34
CA HIS A 14 -1.10 10.07 -1.51
C HIS A 14 -0.03 9.19 -2.18
N ASN A 15 0.80 9.79 -3.03
CA ASN A 15 1.80 9.08 -3.83
C ASN A 15 3.23 9.17 -3.29
N CYS A 16 3.52 10.10 -2.37
CA CYS A 16 4.85 10.31 -1.82
C CYS A 16 5.09 9.33 -0.67
N VAL A 17 6.01 8.39 -0.85
CA VAL A 17 6.30 7.36 0.17
C VAL A 17 7.16 7.96 1.27
N ILE A 18 6.65 7.96 2.50
CA ILE A 18 7.39 8.35 3.71
C ILE A 18 8.11 7.15 4.28
N SER A 19 7.42 6.03 4.43
CA SER A 19 7.99 4.81 4.97
C SER A 19 7.25 3.57 4.48
N MET A 20 7.98 2.48 4.39
CA MET A 20 7.44 1.15 4.17
C MET A 20 8.09 0.20 5.16
N ASN A 21 7.28 -0.52 5.93
CA ASN A 21 7.73 -1.45 6.95
C ASN A 21 7.07 -2.81 6.71
N ILE A 22 7.84 -3.88 6.88
CA ILE A 22 7.36 -5.26 6.80
C ILE A 22 7.63 -5.93 8.14
N GLU A 23 6.59 -6.44 8.78
CA GLU A 23 6.67 -7.14 10.06
C GLU A 23 6.15 -8.56 9.90
N MET A 24 6.84 -9.51 10.52
CA MET A 24 6.35 -10.89 10.60
C MET A 24 5.45 -11.03 11.83
N GLN A 25 4.23 -11.53 11.65
CA GLN A 25 3.29 -11.88 12.71
C GLN A 25 2.71 -13.27 12.44
N ASP A 26 2.89 -14.22 13.37
CA ASP A 26 2.36 -15.59 13.27
C ASP A 26 2.63 -16.28 11.93
N PHE A 27 3.87 -16.20 11.44
CA PHE A 27 4.31 -16.74 10.14
C PHE A 27 3.71 -16.07 8.89
N LYS A 28 3.02 -14.96 9.06
CA LYS A 28 2.55 -14.08 7.98
C LYS A 28 3.33 -12.78 7.99
N TYR A 29 3.27 -12.06 6.88
CA TYR A 29 3.91 -10.76 6.75
C TYR A 29 2.85 -9.67 6.60
N ASP A 30 2.95 -8.64 7.43
CA ASP A 30 2.15 -7.43 7.28
C ASP A 30 3.02 -6.32 6.71
N LEU A 31 2.47 -5.54 5.78
CA LEU A 31 3.16 -4.39 5.19
C LEU A 31 2.44 -3.11 5.59
N SER A 32 3.15 -2.21 6.26
CA SER A 32 2.67 -0.85 6.55
C SER A 32 3.30 0.12 5.55
N LEU A 33 2.46 0.78 4.76
CA LEU A 33 2.85 1.79 3.78
C LEU A 33 2.34 3.15 4.25
N THR A 34 3.26 4.06 4.57
CA THR A 34 2.94 5.43 4.97
C THR A 34 3.26 6.37 3.83
N MET A 35 2.27 7.16 3.42
CA MET A 35 2.37 8.07 2.29
C MET A 35 1.76 9.43 2.61
N SER A 36 2.23 10.44 1.88
CA SER A 36 1.70 11.80 1.91
C SER A 36 1.30 12.25 0.51
N SER A 37 0.49 13.30 0.43
CA SER A 37 0.11 13.96 -0.82
C SER A 37 1.20 14.91 -1.34
N SER A 38 2.25 15.18 -0.55
CA SER A 38 3.40 15.96 -0.99
C SER A 38 4.70 15.54 -0.30
N ASN A 39 5.81 16.12 -0.75
CA ASN A 39 7.12 15.95 -0.12
C ASN A 39 7.37 16.92 1.06
N ASN A 40 6.40 17.77 1.42
CA ASN A 40 6.50 18.65 2.58
C ASN A 40 6.25 17.84 3.87
N PRO A 41 7.22 17.82 4.82
CA PRO A 41 7.09 17.10 6.09
C PRO A 41 5.88 17.50 6.96
N GLU A 42 5.33 18.70 6.78
CA GLU A 42 4.15 19.17 7.52
C GLU A 42 2.83 18.66 6.92
N THR A 43 2.88 18.00 5.77
CA THR A 43 1.69 17.43 5.12
C THR A 43 1.27 16.18 5.87
N ALA A 44 -0.02 16.12 6.23
CA ALA A 44 -0.60 14.94 6.85
C ALA A 44 -0.28 13.67 6.06
N ALA A 45 -0.08 12.57 6.79
CA ALA A 45 0.26 11.28 6.23
C ALA A 45 -0.85 10.26 6.50
N VAL A 46 -0.97 9.30 5.61
CA VAL A 46 -1.82 8.14 5.81
C VAL A 46 -0.97 6.89 5.85
N THR A 47 -1.26 6.01 6.81
CA THR A 47 -0.70 4.67 6.87
C THR A 47 -1.77 3.67 6.46
N VAL A 48 -1.48 2.88 5.44
CA VAL A 48 -2.24 1.69 5.10
C VAL A 48 -1.47 0.47 5.58
N LYS A 49 -2.09 -0.33 6.45
CA LYS A 49 -1.54 -1.62 6.87
C LYS A 49 -2.24 -2.73 6.10
N PHE A 50 -1.49 -3.43 5.27
CA PHE A 50 -1.90 -4.59 4.50
C PHE A 50 -1.53 -5.85 5.28
N HIS A 51 -2.50 -6.74 5.47
CA HIS A 51 -2.32 -7.96 6.25
C HIS A 51 -2.20 -9.19 5.36
N ASP A 52 -1.33 -10.12 5.76
CA ASP A 52 -1.08 -11.38 5.05
C ASP A 52 -0.59 -11.13 3.61
N VAL A 53 0.49 -10.34 3.51
CA VAL A 53 1.10 -9.95 2.25
C VAL A 53 1.94 -11.08 1.67
N SER A 54 1.82 -11.29 0.36
CA SER A 54 2.62 -12.26 -0.38
C SER A 54 2.99 -11.74 -1.77
N ALA A 55 3.97 -12.41 -2.39
CA ALA A 55 4.48 -12.07 -3.72
C ALA A 55 4.88 -10.59 -3.88
N LEU A 56 5.53 -10.02 -2.85
CA LEU A 56 6.03 -8.65 -2.93
C LEU A 56 7.10 -8.52 -4.01
N HIS A 57 6.77 -7.76 -5.03
CA HIS A 57 7.69 -7.28 -6.04
C HIS A 57 7.93 -5.78 -5.81
N LEU A 58 9.20 -5.40 -5.73
CA LEU A 58 9.62 -4.03 -5.46
C LEU A 58 10.85 -3.69 -6.28
N LYS A 59 10.80 -2.60 -7.04
CA LYS A 59 11.92 -2.06 -7.81
C LYS A 59 11.97 -0.54 -7.67
N GLY A 60 13.16 0.04 -7.83
CA GLY A 60 13.33 1.50 -7.79
C GLY A 60 12.96 2.16 -6.46
N PHE A 61 12.97 1.39 -5.36
CA PHE A 61 12.69 1.88 -4.01
C PHE A 61 13.99 2.30 -3.29
N GLY A 62 13.97 3.48 -2.67
CA GLY A 62 15.11 4.03 -1.92
C GLY A 62 16.00 4.98 -2.75
N GLY A 63 17.00 5.57 -2.11
CA GLY A 63 17.93 6.49 -2.75
C GLY A 63 17.44 7.94 -2.90
N GLY A 64 16.30 8.29 -2.31
CA GLY A 64 15.73 9.64 -2.34
C GLY A 64 14.21 9.64 -2.19
N LEU A 65 13.57 10.65 -2.77
CA LEU A 65 12.11 10.71 -2.87
C LEU A 65 11.61 9.51 -3.71
N THR A 66 10.85 8.63 -3.08
CA THR A 66 10.16 7.53 -3.77
C THR A 66 8.69 7.88 -3.93
N GLN A 67 8.17 7.72 -5.13
CA GLN A 67 6.76 7.88 -5.44
C GLN A 67 6.22 6.63 -6.13
N PHE A 68 5.04 6.19 -5.70
CA PHE A 68 4.25 5.17 -6.40
C PHE A 68 3.05 5.88 -7.03
N MET A 69 3.00 5.86 -8.35
CA MET A 69 1.98 6.58 -9.11
C MET A 69 0.88 5.61 -9.52
N ASP A 70 -0.37 6.10 -9.54
CA ASP A 70 -1.54 5.31 -9.93
C ASP A 70 -1.63 3.94 -9.23
N LEU A 71 -1.44 3.94 -7.90
CA LEU A 71 -1.63 2.76 -7.08
C LEU A 71 -3.09 2.32 -7.15
N SER A 72 -3.30 1.09 -7.62
CA SER A 72 -4.62 0.50 -7.78
C SER A 72 -4.73 -0.80 -7.00
N VAL A 73 -5.85 -0.95 -6.32
CA VAL A 73 -6.27 -2.17 -5.63
C VAL A 73 -7.49 -2.76 -6.32
N SER A 74 -7.38 -4.03 -6.66
CA SER A 74 -8.47 -4.83 -7.23
C SER A 74 -8.70 -6.10 -6.43
N ARG A 75 -9.95 -6.57 -6.41
CA ARG A 75 -10.29 -7.88 -5.90
C ARG A 75 -9.84 -8.95 -6.89
N ILE A 76 -9.23 -10.00 -6.40
CA ILE A 76 -8.91 -11.19 -7.18
C ILE A 76 -10.09 -12.15 -7.03
N ASP A 77 -10.60 -12.64 -8.16
CA ASP A 77 -11.65 -13.66 -8.22
C ASP A 77 -11.07 -14.91 -8.88
N ASP A 78 -10.17 -15.59 -8.15
CA ASP A 78 -9.46 -16.78 -8.61
C ASP A 78 -9.96 -18.08 -7.96
N GLY A 79 -11.01 -17.99 -7.14
CA GLY A 79 -11.56 -19.12 -6.41
C GLY A 79 -10.69 -19.62 -5.24
N LEU A 80 -9.62 -18.91 -4.86
CA LEU A 80 -8.79 -19.25 -3.70
C LEU A 80 -9.29 -18.54 -2.43
N ASP A 81 -9.54 -19.32 -1.37
CA ASP A 81 -10.11 -18.81 -0.10
C ASP A 81 -9.21 -17.83 0.67
N ARG A 82 -7.92 -17.71 0.30
CA ARG A 82 -6.88 -17.11 1.15
C ARG A 82 -6.28 -15.79 0.66
N VAL A 83 -6.48 -15.40 -0.60
CA VAL A 83 -6.00 -14.10 -1.12
C VAL A 83 -7.20 -13.37 -1.70
N ARG A 84 -7.38 -12.10 -1.33
CA ARG A 84 -8.57 -11.34 -1.73
C ARG A 84 -8.25 -10.20 -2.67
N TYR A 85 -7.07 -9.62 -2.53
CA TYR A 85 -6.76 -8.37 -3.19
C TYR A 85 -5.33 -8.35 -3.70
N GLU A 86 -5.16 -7.55 -4.74
CA GLU A 86 -3.87 -7.21 -5.29
C GLU A 86 -3.72 -5.69 -5.27
N LEU A 87 -2.52 -5.21 -4.90
CA LEU A 87 -2.09 -3.83 -5.12
C LEU A 87 -1.04 -3.82 -6.23
N ARG A 88 -1.17 -2.88 -7.17
CA ARG A 88 -0.17 -2.59 -8.20
C ARG A 88 0.03 -1.09 -8.40
N ASP A 89 1.27 -0.68 -8.63
CA ASP A 89 1.59 0.56 -9.35
C ASP A 89 1.35 0.30 -10.84
N VAL A 90 0.33 0.95 -11.41
CA VAL A 90 -0.08 0.72 -12.81
C VAL A 90 0.81 1.47 -13.80
N GLU A 91 1.47 2.55 -13.38
CA GLU A 91 2.26 3.40 -14.26
C GLU A 91 3.69 2.88 -14.47
N GLU A 92 4.41 2.64 -13.38
CA GLU A 92 5.83 2.29 -13.44
C GLU A 92 6.13 0.86 -12.94
N GLU A 93 5.10 0.16 -12.43
CA GLU A 93 5.20 -1.19 -11.87
C GLU A 93 6.28 -1.29 -10.77
N LYS A 94 6.48 -0.21 -10.00
CA LYS A 94 7.50 -0.15 -8.94
C LYS A 94 7.20 -1.07 -7.78
N ILE A 95 5.91 -1.27 -7.49
CA ILE A 95 5.45 -2.12 -6.40
C ILE A 95 4.24 -2.93 -6.85
N SER A 96 4.22 -4.22 -6.48
CA SER A 96 3.03 -5.03 -6.54
C SER A 96 3.07 -6.11 -5.47
N PHE A 97 1.91 -6.46 -4.90
CA PHE A 97 1.79 -7.57 -3.97
C PHE A 97 0.33 -8.00 -3.80
N TYR A 98 0.15 -9.20 -3.28
CA TYR A 98 -1.15 -9.73 -2.84
C TYR A 98 -1.35 -9.52 -1.36
N PHE A 99 -2.60 -9.39 -0.92
CA PHE A 99 -2.95 -9.30 0.49
C PHE A 99 -4.37 -9.80 0.79
N PHE A 100 -4.65 -10.08 2.07
CA PHE A 100 -5.95 -10.61 2.50
C PHE A 100 -6.91 -9.53 2.98
N SER A 101 -6.42 -8.58 3.77
CA SER A 101 -7.23 -7.50 4.34
C SER A 101 -6.36 -6.28 4.62
N PHE A 102 -6.99 -5.15 4.94
CA PHE A 102 -6.25 -3.92 5.21
C PHE A 102 -6.93 -3.06 6.27
N SER A 103 -6.15 -2.18 6.89
CA SER A 103 -6.62 -1.12 7.78
C SER A 103 -5.93 0.20 7.42
N THR A 104 -6.57 1.32 7.76
CA THR A 104 -6.09 2.66 7.42
C THR A 104 -6.08 3.53 8.67
N THR A 105 -4.98 4.24 8.89
CA THR A 105 -4.86 5.22 9.96
C THR A 105 -4.40 6.55 9.38
N VAL A 106 -5.14 7.62 9.64
CA VAL A 106 -4.72 8.97 9.28
C VAL A 106 -3.89 9.53 10.42
N GLN A 107 -2.64 9.88 10.15
CA GLN A 107 -1.79 10.59 11.09
C GLN A 107 -1.85 12.07 10.72
N LYS A 108 -2.54 12.86 11.55
CA LYS A 108 -2.40 14.31 11.51
C LYS A 108 -1.07 14.68 12.15
N VAL A 109 -0.33 15.58 11.52
CA VAL A 109 0.77 16.32 12.16
C VAL A 109 0.18 17.17 13.28
#